data_AF-A0ABD0N4S6-F1
#
_entry.id   AF-A0ABD0N4S6-F1
#
_cell.length_a   1.000
_cell.length_b   1.000
_cell.length_c   1.000
_cell.angle_alpha   90.00
_cell.angle_beta   90.00
_cell.angle_gamma   90.00
#
_symmetry.space_group_name_H-M   'P 1'
#
loop_
_entity.id
_entity.type
_entity.pdbx_description
1 polymer ?
#
loop_
_entity_poly.entity_id
_entity_poly.type
_entity_poly.pdbx_seq_one_letter_code
_entity_poly.pdbx_strand_id
1 'polypeptide(L)'
;MVGETGTGKTCLINAMINYILGVRWEHKIWLEVAEVSENQTESQTTAVTVYEVFPKGNPFSLTIIDTPGQGDTRGLDKDKLVPEILQLLFRSEDGIHEIDAVCLVLKATDARLHERQLYILDEVLSLFGKDIEKNIFILITNAEKTVPKKALNCIKVAKIPCAKTENGQPVYFKFNNCQSESYDEEDREVYKDSWDSGIENFQQFFSYLSGITTKSLNMTEGVLRARKQLDATVSNLKDRIKLAELRKQELEQTKKALQDCKNYKEKHNNFEYEVDEPYKEL
;
A
#
# COMPACT_ATOMS: atom_id res chain seq x y z
N MET A 1 -5.38 5.41 -2.25
CA MET A 1 -4.73 6.27 -1.24
C MET A 1 -3.90 5.39 -0.34
N VAL A 2 -2.64 5.76 -0.09
CA VAL A 2 -1.65 4.93 0.62
C VAL A 2 -0.97 5.77 1.69
N GLY A 3 -0.75 5.24 2.89
CA GLY A 3 -0.06 5.94 3.97
C GLY A 3 -0.16 5.23 5.31
N GLU A 4 0.61 5.69 6.29
CA GLU A 4 0.67 5.08 7.63
C GLU A 4 -0.69 5.15 8.37
N THR A 5 -0.87 4.29 9.37
CA THR A 5 -1.93 4.43 10.36
C THR A 5 -1.90 5.81 11.01
N GLY A 6 -3.08 6.39 11.20
CA GLY A 6 -3.24 7.68 11.86
C GLY A 6 -2.87 8.89 11.01
N THR A 7 -2.42 8.76 9.75
CA THR A 7 -2.17 9.90 8.85
C THR A 7 -3.46 10.62 8.41
N GLY A 8 -4.63 10.17 8.82
CA GLY A 8 -5.91 10.83 8.51
C GLY A 8 -6.43 10.54 7.11
N LYS A 9 -6.08 9.39 6.50
CA LYS A 9 -6.63 8.94 5.20
C LYS A 9 -8.17 8.93 5.22
N THR A 10 -8.76 8.27 6.21
CA THR A 10 -10.21 8.14 6.36
C THR A 10 -10.89 9.50 6.52
N CYS A 11 -10.34 10.39 7.35
CA CYS A 11 -10.83 11.76 7.50
C CYS A 11 -10.76 12.53 6.16
N LEU A 12 -9.64 12.40 5.43
CA LEU A 12 -9.46 13.02 4.13
C LEU A 12 -10.44 12.48 3.08
N ILE A 13 -10.75 11.18 3.11
CA ILE A 13 -11.77 10.56 2.24
C ILE A 13 -13.14 11.15 2.56
N ASN A 14 -13.56 11.16 3.83
CA ASN A 14 -14.84 11.75 4.22
C ASN A 14 -14.91 13.22 3.78
N ALA A 15 -13.85 14.00 4.00
CA ALA A 15 -13.77 15.38 3.55
C ALA A 15 -13.91 15.54 2.03
N MET A 16 -13.21 14.69 1.28
CA MET A 16 -13.26 14.69 -0.19
C MET A 16 -14.66 14.36 -0.72
N ILE A 17 -15.34 13.39 -0.12
CA ILE A 17 -16.70 13.00 -0.49
C ILE A 17 -17.69 14.13 -0.17
N ASN A 18 -17.60 14.74 1.02
CA ASN A 18 -18.45 15.87 1.38
C ASN A 18 -18.28 17.05 0.40
N TYR A 19 -17.03 17.36 0.01
CA TYR A 19 -16.74 18.36 -1.01
C TYR A 19 -17.44 18.04 -2.35
N ILE A 20 -17.32 16.80 -2.83
CA ILE A 20 -17.91 16.37 -4.11
C ILE A 20 -19.43 16.39 -4.09
N LEU A 21 -20.03 16.01 -2.97
CA LEU A 21 -21.48 16.05 -2.79
C LEU A 21 -22.03 17.46 -2.57
N GLY A 22 -21.16 18.48 -2.54
CA GLY A 22 -21.55 19.87 -2.38
C GLY A 22 -22.09 20.18 -0.98
N VAL A 23 -21.63 19.45 0.04
CA VAL A 23 -21.92 19.78 1.44
C VAL A 23 -21.33 21.14 1.75
N ARG A 24 -22.12 21.99 2.41
CA ARG A 24 -21.75 23.37 2.75
C ARG A 24 -21.70 23.53 4.26
N TRP A 25 -20.90 24.48 4.70
CA TRP A 25 -20.79 24.88 6.10
C TRP A 25 -22.17 25.13 6.75
N GLU A 26 -23.10 25.74 6.01
CA GLU A 26 -24.45 26.07 6.51
C GLU A 26 -25.34 24.85 6.73
N HIS A 27 -25.04 23.71 6.10
CA HIS A 27 -25.86 22.51 6.23
C HIS A 27 -25.78 21.92 7.64
N LYS A 28 -24.68 22.17 8.39
CA LYS A 28 -24.42 21.60 9.72
C LYS A 28 -24.55 20.06 9.77
N ILE A 29 -24.39 19.41 8.63
CA ILE A 29 -24.45 17.96 8.45
C ILE A 29 -23.14 17.56 7.79
N TRP A 30 -22.48 16.55 8.35
CA TRP A 30 -21.27 15.95 7.83
C TRP A 30 -21.50 14.48 7.56
N LEU A 31 -21.18 14.01 6.36
CA LEU A 31 -21.33 12.60 5.98
C LEU A 31 -20.06 11.84 6.36
N GLU A 32 -20.21 10.84 7.23
CA GLU A 32 -19.17 9.86 7.54
C GLU A 32 -19.45 8.60 6.71
N VAL A 33 -18.80 8.50 5.56
CA VAL A 33 -18.95 7.35 4.66
C VAL A 33 -17.99 6.21 5.05
N ALA A 34 -16.84 6.58 5.60
CA ALA A 34 -15.90 5.66 6.20
C ALA A 34 -15.92 5.84 7.73
N GLU A 35 -16.05 4.74 8.47
CA GLU A 35 -16.11 4.74 9.94
C GLU A 35 -14.84 5.33 10.55
N VAL A 36 -15.01 6.30 11.45
CA VAL A 36 -13.95 6.86 12.28
C VAL A 36 -14.31 6.54 13.73
N SER A 37 -13.71 5.53 14.35
CA SER A 37 -13.92 5.32 15.80
C SER A 37 -13.12 6.33 16.62
N GLU A 38 -13.63 6.68 17.81
CA GLU A 38 -13.00 7.62 18.74
C GLU A 38 -11.61 7.14 19.23
N ASN A 39 -11.33 5.84 19.17
CA ASN A 39 -10.05 5.26 19.55
C ASN A 39 -9.04 5.33 18.39
N GLN A 40 -8.32 6.46 18.29
CA GLN A 40 -7.29 6.71 17.27
C GLN A 40 -6.04 5.79 17.34
N THR A 41 -5.97 4.89 18.32
CA THR A 41 -4.82 3.99 18.54
C THR A 41 -4.84 2.70 17.72
N GLU A 42 -5.99 2.32 17.15
CA GLU A 42 -6.13 1.15 16.27
C GLU A 42 -6.41 1.59 14.83
N SER A 43 -5.88 0.89 13.81
CA SER A 43 -6.22 1.27 12.42
C SER A 43 -7.70 0.99 12.15
N GLN A 44 -8.38 2.06 11.75
CA GLN A 44 -9.81 2.12 11.45
C GLN A 44 -10.13 1.34 10.18
N THR A 45 -9.33 1.54 9.13
CA THR A 45 -9.43 0.76 7.89
C THR A 45 -8.77 -0.61 8.10
N THR A 46 -9.55 -1.69 7.99
CA THR A 46 -9.10 -3.07 8.23
C THR A 46 -8.85 -3.88 6.95
N ALA A 47 -9.42 -3.42 5.84
CA ALA A 47 -9.31 -4.02 4.51
C ALA A 47 -9.17 -2.94 3.45
N VAL A 48 -8.74 -3.32 2.24
CA VAL A 48 -8.80 -2.40 1.09
C VAL A 48 -10.27 -2.21 0.72
N THR A 49 -10.71 -0.95 0.68
CA THR A 49 -12.12 -0.58 0.43
C THR A 49 -12.20 0.31 -0.79
N VAL A 50 -13.16 0.04 -1.66
CA VAL A 50 -13.43 0.86 -2.84
C VAL A 50 -14.71 1.65 -2.60
N TYR A 51 -14.60 2.98 -2.60
CA TYR A 51 -15.74 3.90 -2.51
C TYR A 51 -16.05 4.43 -3.89
N GLU A 52 -17.30 4.28 -4.34
CA GLU A 52 -17.78 4.85 -5.59
C GLU A 52 -18.80 5.95 -5.28
N VAL A 53 -18.51 7.16 -5.73
CA VAL A 53 -19.33 8.34 -5.48
C VAL A 53 -19.88 8.85 -6.81
N PHE A 54 -21.20 8.91 -6.88
CA PHE A 54 -21.96 9.36 -8.05
C PHE A 54 -22.68 10.68 -7.74
N PRO A 55 -21.98 11.83 -7.82
CA PRO A 55 -22.62 13.13 -7.59
C PRO A 55 -23.70 13.39 -8.64
N LYS A 56 -24.95 13.62 -8.19
CA LYS A 56 -26.10 13.89 -9.07
C LYS A 56 -25.82 15.09 -9.99
N GLY A 57 -25.99 14.90 -11.29
CA GLY A 57 -25.83 15.97 -12.29
C GLY A 57 -24.39 16.24 -12.71
N ASN A 58 -23.42 15.45 -12.24
CA ASN A 58 -22.04 15.50 -12.70
C ASN A 58 -21.78 14.37 -13.72
N PRO A 59 -21.11 14.63 -14.86
CA PRO A 59 -20.80 13.58 -15.83
C PRO A 59 -19.73 12.58 -15.37
N PHE A 60 -19.11 12.79 -14.19
CA PHE A 60 -18.03 11.95 -13.68
C PHE A 60 -18.39 11.30 -12.34
N SER A 61 -18.01 10.04 -12.19
CA SER A 61 -17.97 9.31 -10.91
C SER A 61 -16.57 9.40 -10.31
N LEU A 62 -16.49 9.50 -8.98
CA LEU A 62 -15.21 9.35 -8.28
C LEU A 62 -15.12 7.95 -7.67
N THR A 63 -14.04 7.24 -8.00
CA THR A 63 -13.68 5.97 -7.35
C THR A 63 -12.45 6.17 -6.48
N ILE A 64 -12.57 5.88 -5.19
CA ILE A 64 -11.47 5.97 -4.22
C ILE A 64 -11.14 4.58 -3.72
N ILE A 65 -9.91 4.13 -3.95
CA ILE A 65 -9.36 2.93 -3.33
C ILE A 65 -8.68 3.35 -2.02
N ASP A 66 -9.28 3.03 -0.88
CA ASP A 66 -8.66 3.21 0.43
C ASP A 66 -7.88 1.95 0.83
N THR A 67 -6.69 2.14 1.38
CA THR A 67 -5.87 1.04 1.89
C THR A 67 -5.72 1.17 3.40
N PRO A 68 -5.68 0.05 4.14
CA PRO A 68 -5.37 0.05 5.57
C PRO A 68 -4.15 0.89 5.94
N GLY A 69 -4.14 1.41 7.16
CA GLY A 69 -2.98 2.08 7.70
C GLY A 69 -1.77 1.15 7.75
N GLN A 70 -0.72 1.53 7.02
CA GLN A 70 0.54 0.81 7.05
C GLN A 70 1.21 1.00 8.41
N GLY A 71 1.93 0.01 8.92
CA GLY A 71 2.67 0.18 10.17
C GLY A 71 1.85 0.00 11.45
N ASP A 72 0.61 -0.48 11.35
CA ASP A 72 -0.24 -0.77 12.50
C ASP A 72 0.39 -1.83 13.45
N THR A 73 -0.08 -1.83 14.70
CA THR A 73 0.25 -2.79 15.77
C THR A 73 -0.11 -4.24 15.43
N ARG A 74 -0.89 -4.46 14.37
CA ARG A 74 -1.38 -5.77 13.92
C ARG A 74 -0.38 -6.63 13.15
N GLY A 75 0.85 -6.13 12.96
CA GLY A 75 2.00 -6.92 12.46
C GLY A 75 2.25 -6.88 10.94
N LEU A 76 3.44 -7.32 10.54
CA LEU A 76 3.94 -7.30 9.15
C LEU A 76 3.09 -8.12 8.18
N ASP A 77 2.38 -9.14 8.65
CA ASP A 77 1.64 -10.05 7.79
C ASP A 77 0.39 -9.40 7.18
N LYS A 78 -0.24 -8.44 7.87
CA LYS A 78 -1.36 -7.67 7.30
C LYS A 78 -0.90 -6.66 6.26
N ASP A 79 0.26 -6.03 6.47
CA ASP A 79 0.83 -5.09 5.51
C ASP A 79 1.15 -5.77 4.16
N LYS A 80 1.56 -7.05 4.20
CA LYS A 80 1.82 -7.86 2.98
C LYS A 80 0.56 -8.21 2.17
N LEU A 81 -0.61 -8.21 2.80
CA LEU A 81 -1.87 -8.50 2.09
C LEU A 81 -2.34 -7.34 1.23
N VAL A 82 -1.96 -6.10 1.56
CA VAL A 82 -2.41 -4.92 0.79
C VAL A 82 -1.95 -5.01 -0.68
N PRO A 83 -0.67 -5.27 -0.98
CA PRO A 83 -0.23 -5.49 -2.36
C PRO A 83 -0.95 -6.64 -3.07
N GLU A 84 -1.23 -7.74 -2.38
CA GLU A 84 -1.93 -8.90 -2.95
C GLU A 84 -3.39 -8.57 -3.31
N ILE A 85 -4.10 -7.85 -2.44
CA ILE A 85 -5.49 -7.43 -2.69
C ILE A 85 -5.54 -6.42 -3.85
N LEU A 86 -4.62 -5.45 -3.89
CA LEU A 86 -4.52 -4.50 -5.00
C LEU A 86 -4.19 -5.23 -6.32
N GLN A 87 -3.31 -6.23 -6.29
CA GLN A 87 -3.03 -7.06 -7.46
C GLN A 87 -4.27 -7.80 -7.96
N LEU A 88 -5.11 -8.32 -7.07
CA LEU A 88 -6.38 -8.95 -7.45
C LEU A 88 -7.35 -7.93 -8.07
N LEU A 89 -7.47 -6.75 -7.44
CA LEU A 89 -8.34 -5.66 -7.89
C LEU A 89 -7.96 -5.16 -9.29
N PHE A 90 -6.67 -5.07 -9.60
CA PHE A 90 -6.19 -4.57 -10.90
C PHE A 90 -6.20 -5.61 -12.02
N ARG A 91 -6.40 -6.90 -11.69
CA ARG A 91 -6.37 -8.00 -12.67
C ARG A 91 -7.72 -8.66 -12.89
N SER A 92 -8.70 -8.34 -12.06
CA SER A 92 -10.06 -8.84 -12.20
C SER A 92 -10.69 -8.25 -13.47
N GLU A 93 -11.50 -9.03 -14.18
CA GLU A 93 -12.19 -8.57 -15.39
C GLU A 93 -13.08 -7.35 -15.09
N ASP A 94 -13.87 -7.44 -14.01
CA ASP A 94 -14.67 -6.33 -13.47
C ASP A 94 -13.88 -5.42 -12.50
N GLY A 95 -12.55 -5.47 -12.59
CA GLY A 95 -11.64 -4.73 -11.72
C GLY A 95 -11.40 -3.28 -12.13
N ILE A 96 -10.41 -2.67 -11.49
CA ILE A 96 -9.96 -1.31 -11.84
C ILE A 96 -8.82 -1.42 -12.83
N HIS A 97 -9.00 -0.85 -14.02
CA HIS A 97 -8.05 -0.93 -15.14
C HIS A 97 -7.35 0.38 -15.45
N GLU A 98 -7.81 1.47 -14.82
CA GLU A 98 -7.31 2.82 -15.04
C GLU A 98 -7.24 3.57 -13.72
N ILE A 99 -6.21 4.40 -13.55
CA ILE A 99 -6.02 5.24 -12.37
C ILE A 99 -5.57 6.64 -12.80
N ASP A 100 -6.22 7.65 -12.23
CA ASP A 100 -5.81 9.05 -12.38
C ASP A 100 -4.71 9.43 -11.40
N ALA A 101 -4.75 8.89 -10.19
CA ALA A 101 -3.89 9.29 -9.09
C ALA A 101 -3.55 8.16 -8.11
N VAL A 102 -2.27 8.05 -7.79
CA VAL A 102 -1.77 7.32 -6.61
C VAL A 102 -1.41 8.34 -5.54
N CYS A 103 -2.28 8.49 -4.54
CA CYS A 103 -2.11 9.49 -3.48
C CYS A 103 -1.34 8.91 -2.28
N LEU A 104 -0.15 9.46 -2.00
CA LEU A 104 0.64 9.17 -0.81
C LEU A 104 0.28 10.17 0.30
N VAL A 105 -0.21 9.68 1.43
CA VAL A 105 -0.76 10.50 2.52
C VAL A 105 0.20 10.56 3.69
N LEU A 106 0.65 11.77 4.04
CA LEU A 106 1.56 12.06 5.15
C LEU A 106 0.99 13.16 6.05
N LYS A 107 1.40 13.20 7.32
CA LYS A 107 1.12 14.35 8.18
C LYS A 107 2.10 15.47 7.91
N ALA A 108 1.67 16.72 8.08
CA ALA A 108 2.56 17.88 7.98
C ALA A 108 3.73 17.84 9.00
N THR A 109 3.52 17.16 10.13
CA THR A 109 4.51 17.00 11.20
C THR A 109 5.51 15.87 10.95
N ASP A 110 5.31 15.04 9.93
CA ASP A 110 6.19 13.92 9.63
C ASP A 110 7.59 14.42 9.25
N ALA A 111 8.54 14.17 10.14
CA ALA A 111 9.93 14.62 9.98
C ALA A 111 10.81 13.57 9.29
N ARG A 112 10.40 12.30 9.29
CA ARG A 112 11.11 11.17 8.69
C ARG A 112 10.14 10.03 8.41
N LEU A 113 10.37 9.32 7.31
CA LEU A 113 9.74 8.03 7.04
C LEU A 113 10.63 6.93 7.65
N HIS A 114 10.04 6.10 8.49
CA HIS A 114 10.73 4.96 9.09
C HIS A 114 10.96 3.86 8.06
N GLU A 115 11.96 2.99 8.28
CA GLU A 115 12.31 1.91 7.33
C GLU A 115 11.12 1.01 6.98
N ARG A 116 10.28 0.68 7.97
CA ARG A 116 9.04 -0.08 7.76
C ARG A 116 8.08 0.65 6.81
N GLN A 117 7.89 1.95 6.98
CA GLN A 117 6.99 2.73 6.10
C GLN A 117 7.54 2.79 4.68
N LEU A 118 8.85 3.02 4.52
CA LEU A 118 9.50 3.01 3.22
C LEU A 118 9.36 1.66 2.53
N TYR A 119 9.54 0.56 3.26
CA TYR A 119 9.35 -0.78 2.72
C TYR A 119 7.93 -1.00 2.20
N ILE A 120 6.91 -0.63 2.97
CA ILE A 120 5.52 -0.87 2.55
C ILE A 120 5.11 0.09 1.41
N LEU A 121 5.61 1.32 1.42
CA LEU A 121 5.45 2.23 0.29
C LEU A 121 6.10 1.67 -0.98
N ASP A 122 7.33 1.14 -0.88
CA ASP A 122 8.03 0.52 -2.00
C ASP A 122 7.27 -0.71 -2.52
N GLU A 123 6.76 -1.56 -1.63
CA GLU A 123 5.93 -2.72 -2.01
C GLU A 123 4.67 -2.29 -2.78
N VAL A 124 3.93 -1.28 -2.31
CA VAL A 124 2.74 -0.80 -3.01
C VAL A 124 3.09 -0.12 -4.34
N LEU A 125 4.15 0.70 -4.36
CA LEU A 125 4.59 1.38 -5.58
C LEU A 125 5.16 0.40 -6.62
N SER A 126 5.76 -0.71 -6.17
CA SER A 126 6.29 -1.77 -7.04
C SER A 126 5.22 -2.54 -7.81
N LEU A 127 3.95 -2.41 -7.42
CA LEU A 127 2.83 -3.00 -8.17
C LEU A 127 2.67 -2.30 -9.52
N PHE A 128 2.99 -1.02 -9.59
CA PHE A 128 2.72 -0.19 -10.74
C PHE A 128 3.85 -0.22 -11.77
N GLY A 129 3.47 -0.02 -13.03
CA GLY A 129 4.41 0.29 -14.09
C GLY A 129 5.16 1.60 -13.83
N LYS A 130 6.35 1.75 -14.42
CA LYS A 130 7.17 2.98 -14.29
C LYS A 130 6.47 4.23 -14.83
N ASP A 131 5.47 4.05 -15.67
CA ASP A 131 4.68 5.12 -16.27
C ASP A 131 3.73 5.81 -15.28
N ILE A 132 3.52 5.24 -14.08
CA ILE A 132 2.68 5.81 -13.02
C ILE A 132 3.34 7.01 -12.30
N GLU A 133 4.67 7.20 -12.42
CA GLU A 133 5.40 8.16 -11.57
C GLU A 133 4.79 9.58 -11.63
N LYS A 134 4.31 10.00 -12.81
CA LYS A 134 3.68 11.32 -13.02
C LYS A 134 2.27 11.45 -12.42
N ASN A 135 1.68 10.35 -11.98
CA ASN A 135 0.36 10.28 -11.37
C ASN A 135 0.46 9.98 -9.86
N ILE A 136 1.67 9.92 -9.29
CA ILE A 136 1.85 9.80 -7.84
C ILE A 136 1.88 11.21 -7.23
N PHE A 137 0.92 11.51 -6.36
CA PHE A 137 0.77 12.82 -5.70
C PHE A 137 0.90 12.72 -4.19
N ILE A 138 1.44 13.76 -3.57
CA ILE A 138 1.59 13.83 -2.11
C ILE A 138 0.40 14.59 -1.50
N LEU A 139 -0.37 13.94 -0.63
CA LEU A 139 -1.43 14.59 0.14
C LEU A 139 -0.94 14.76 1.58
N ILE A 140 -0.91 15.99 2.05
CA ILE A 140 -0.37 16.34 3.37
C ILE A 140 -1.53 16.73 4.28
N THR A 141 -1.79 15.91 5.28
CA THR A 141 -2.85 16.09 6.28
C THR A 141 -2.36 16.84 7.50
N ASN A 142 -3.30 17.29 8.34
CA ASN A 142 -3.04 18.10 9.53
C ASN A 142 -2.11 19.28 9.22
N ALA A 143 -2.29 19.85 8.04
CA ALA A 143 -1.45 20.92 7.53
C ALA A 143 -2.01 22.27 7.94
N GLU A 144 -1.17 23.08 8.56
CA GLU A 144 -1.45 24.49 8.81
C GLU A 144 -1.47 25.30 7.49
N LYS A 145 -1.78 26.60 7.58
CA LYS A 145 -1.74 27.53 6.43
C LYS A 145 -0.32 27.63 5.83
N THR A 146 0.73 27.22 6.54
CA THR A 146 2.12 27.30 6.08
C THR A 146 2.56 26.14 5.18
N VAL A 147 3.75 26.26 4.56
CA VAL A 147 4.32 25.19 3.73
C VAL A 147 4.85 24.06 4.63
N PRO A 148 4.45 22.78 4.42
CA PRO A 148 4.86 21.66 5.25
C PRO A 148 6.29 21.19 4.92
N LYS A 149 7.29 22.00 5.28
CA LYS A 149 8.70 21.79 4.93
C LYS A 149 9.25 20.44 5.41
N LYS A 150 8.82 19.97 6.59
CA LYS A 150 9.27 18.69 7.17
C LYS A 150 8.85 17.50 6.31
N ALA A 151 7.56 17.37 6.02
CA ALA A 151 7.03 16.32 5.17
C ALA A 151 7.64 16.36 3.74
N LEU A 152 7.75 17.55 3.15
CA LEU A 152 8.34 17.70 1.81
C LEU A 152 9.83 17.33 1.77
N ASN A 153 10.59 17.67 2.81
CA ASN A 153 11.98 17.26 2.91
C ASN A 153 12.11 15.74 3.05
N CYS A 154 11.20 15.13 3.81
CA CYS A 154 11.15 13.69 4.00
C CYS A 154 11.01 12.94 2.66
N ILE A 155 10.06 13.34 1.81
CA ILE A 155 9.84 12.77 0.47
C ILE A 155 11.11 12.87 -0.40
N LYS A 156 11.78 14.03 -0.36
CA LYS A 156 13.03 14.25 -1.13
C LYS A 156 14.17 13.38 -0.65
N VAL A 157 14.39 13.30 0.66
CA VAL A 157 15.46 12.48 1.26
C VAL A 157 15.24 11.00 0.99
N ALA A 158 13.99 10.54 1.10
CA ALA A 158 13.59 9.17 0.79
C ALA A 158 13.62 8.85 -0.71
N LYS A 159 13.75 9.87 -1.58
CA LYS A 159 13.73 9.73 -3.04
C LYS A 159 12.50 9.00 -3.57
N ILE A 160 11.34 9.23 -2.95
CA ILE A 160 10.09 8.58 -3.34
C ILE A 160 9.71 9.04 -4.76
N PRO A 161 9.43 8.11 -5.69
CA PRO A 161 8.98 8.47 -7.02
C PRO A 161 7.63 9.17 -6.92
N CYS A 162 7.55 10.37 -7.50
CA CYS A 162 6.35 11.19 -7.48
C CYS A 162 6.35 12.20 -8.62
N ALA A 163 5.16 12.72 -8.93
CA ALA A 163 5.00 13.82 -9.85
C ALA A 163 5.81 15.02 -9.35
N LYS A 164 6.50 15.69 -10.27
CA LYS A 164 7.35 16.85 -9.97
C LYS A 164 6.94 18.04 -10.82
N THR A 165 7.03 19.23 -10.22
CA THR A 165 6.92 20.51 -10.94
C THR A 165 8.14 20.75 -11.82
N GLU A 166 8.11 21.78 -12.67
CA GLU A 166 9.23 22.19 -13.52
C GLU A 166 10.52 22.46 -12.70
N ASN A 167 10.36 22.91 -11.46
CA ASN A 167 11.48 23.16 -10.52
C ASN A 167 11.94 21.88 -9.78
N GLY A 168 11.50 20.70 -10.22
CA GLY A 168 11.84 19.41 -9.64
C GLY A 168 11.26 19.16 -8.25
N GLN A 169 10.29 19.97 -7.80
CA GLN A 169 9.66 19.81 -6.48
C GLN A 169 8.51 18.80 -6.56
N PRO A 170 8.29 17.94 -5.54
CA PRO A 170 7.12 17.07 -5.49
C PRO A 170 5.83 17.88 -5.62
N VAL A 171 4.90 17.39 -6.45
CA VAL A 171 3.54 17.93 -6.51
C VAL A 171 2.81 17.46 -5.25
N TYR A 172 2.29 18.43 -4.49
CA TYR A 172 1.60 18.14 -3.24
C TYR A 172 0.36 19.01 -3.06
N PHE A 173 -0.58 18.48 -2.29
CA PHE A 173 -1.79 19.16 -1.85
C PHE A 173 -1.88 19.03 -0.34
N LYS A 174 -2.42 20.06 0.32
CA LYS A 174 -2.48 20.10 1.78
C LYS A 174 -3.94 20.15 2.22
N PHE A 175 -4.24 19.46 3.31
CA PHE A 175 -5.58 19.36 3.85
C PHE A 175 -5.53 19.55 5.35
N ASN A 176 -6.43 20.40 5.85
CA ASN A 176 -6.70 20.49 7.26
C ASN A 176 -7.88 19.56 7.56
N ASN A 177 -7.64 18.48 8.30
CA ASN A 177 -8.62 17.41 8.52
C ASN A 177 -9.68 17.75 9.59
N CYS A 178 -9.69 18.97 10.14
CA CYS A 178 -10.63 19.42 11.18
C CYS A 178 -12.11 19.48 10.72
N GLN A 179 -12.43 19.17 9.47
CA GLN A 179 -13.78 19.31 8.94
C GLN A 179 -14.78 18.29 9.50
N SER A 180 -14.29 17.17 10.06
CA SER A 180 -15.12 16.15 10.73
C SER A 180 -15.22 16.32 12.25
N GLU A 181 -14.57 17.32 12.84
CA GLU A 181 -14.53 17.50 14.28
C GLU A 181 -15.76 18.32 14.74
N SER A 182 -16.40 17.88 15.82
CA SER A 182 -17.40 18.68 16.52
C SER A 182 -16.73 19.92 17.09
N TYR A 183 -17.29 21.10 16.84
CA TYR A 183 -16.73 22.35 17.33
C TYR A 183 -17.63 23.02 18.37
N ASP A 184 -17.01 23.63 19.36
CA ASP A 184 -17.68 24.55 20.28
C ASP A 184 -17.95 25.88 19.56
N GLU A 185 -19.06 26.56 19.86
CA GLU A 185 -19.42 27.83 19.21
C GLU A 185 -18.34 28.92 19.41
N GLU A 186 -17.52 28.81 20.46
CA GLU A 186 -16.37 29.69 20.70
C GLU A 186 -15.28 29.57 19.64
N ASP A 187 -15.11 28.39 19.05
CA ASP A 187 -14.11 28.10 18.01
C ASP A 187 -14.67 28.23 16.58
N ARG A 188 -15.94 28.62 16.42
CA ARG A 188 -16.65 28.69 15.13
C ARG A 188 -15.82 29.36 14.03
N GLU A 189 -15.16 30.47 14.33
CA GLU A 189 -14.36 31.20 13.35
C GLU A 189 -13.16 30.39 12.85
N VAL A 190 -12.46 29.69 13.76
CA VAL A 190 -11.29 28.86 13.44
C VAL A 190 -11.68 27.66 12.56
N TYR A 191 -12.81 27.02 12.90
CA TYR A 191 -13.33 25.91 12.11
C TYR A 191 -13.86 26.36 10.74
N LYS A 192 -14.51 27.53 10.67
CA LYS A 192 -14.95 28.10 9.39
C LYS A 192 -13.76 28.43 8.49
N ASP A 193 -12.71 29.06 9.04
CA ASP A 193 -11.46 29.33 8.32
C ASP A 193 -10.83 28.05 7.76
N SER A 194 -10.85 26.99 8.56
CA SER A 194 -10.34 25.67 8.18
C SER A 194 -11.20 25.01 7.11
N TRP A 195 -12.51 25.18 7.18
CA TRP A 195 -13.45 24.74 6.16
C TRP A 195 -13.18 25.41 4.82
N ASP A 196 -13.17 26.75 4.79
CA ASP A 196 -12.99 27.54 3.58
C ASP A 196 -11.63 27.23 2.93
N SER A 197 -10.57 27.14 3.75
CA SER A 197 -9.25 26.70 3.28
C SER A 197 -9.29 25.29 2.67
N GLY A 198 -10.04 24.37 3.28
CA GLY A 198 -10.19 23.00 2.77
C GLY A 198 -10.92 22.95 1.43
N ILE A 199 -11.96 23.76 1.23
CA ILE A 199 -12.67 23.89 -0.06
C ILE A 199 -11.70 24.37 -1.15
N GLU A 200 -10.91 25.42 -0.88
CA GLU A 200 -9.90 25.92 -1.83
C GLU A 200 -8.85 24.85 -2.17
N ASN A 201 -8.38 24.09 -1.17
CA ASN A 201 -7.41 23.02 -1.39
C ASN A 201 -8.00 21.87 -2.25
N PHE A 202 -9.26 21.48 -2.03
CA PHE A 202 -9.93 20.50 -2.88
C PHE A 202 -10.15 21.02 -4.31
N GLN A 203 -10.54 22.29 -4.47
CA GLN A 203 -10.65 22.91 -5.80
C GLN A 203 -9.33 22.85 -6.55
N GLN A 204 -8.21 23.18 -5.89
CA GLN A 204 -6.87 23.07 -6.48
C GLN A 204 -6.53 21.62 -6.85
N PHE A 205 -6.80 20.67 -5.96
CA PHE A 205 -6.54 19.25 -6.20
C PHE A 205 -7.33 18.69 -7.39
N PHE A 206 -8.64 18.91 -7.43
CA PHE A 206 -9.49 18.41 -8.52
C PHE A 206 -9.26 19.15 -9.84
N SER A 207 -8.98 20.46 -9.80
CA SER A 207 -8.55 21.21 -10.99
C SER A 207 -7.27 20.62 -11.57
N TYR A 208 -6.29 20.33 -10.72
CA TYR A 208 -5.05 19.67 -11.15
C TYR A 208 -5.32 18.27 -11.73
N LEU A 209 -6.11 17.44 -11.05
CA LEU A 209 -6.48 16.10 -11.52
C LEU A 209 -7.19 16.14 -12.88
N SER A 210 -8.05 17.13 -13.13
CA SER A 210 -8.77 17.26 -14.41
C SER A 210 -7.85 17.46 -15.62
N GLY A 211 -6.62 17.96 -15.40
CA GLY A 211 -5.61 18.12 -16.44
C GLY A 211 -4.63 16.95 -16.57
N ILE A 212 -4.74 15.93 -15.70
CA ILE A 212 -3.85 14.78 -15.71
C ILE A 212 -4.33 13.74 -16.71
N THR A 213 -3.38 13.12 -17.41
CA THR A 213 -3.67 11.96 -18.25
C THR A 213 -3.85 10.71 -17.39
N THR A 214 -5.03 10.12 -17.45
CA THR A 214 -5.34 8.82 -16.86
C THR A 214 -4.35 7.76 -17.30
N LYS A 215 -3.96 6.87 -16.39
CA LYS A 215 -3.02 5.78 -16.66
C LYS A 215 -3.75 4.45 -16.72
N SER A 216 -3.61 3.76 -17.86
CA SER A 216 -3.97 2.36 -17.97
C SER A 216 -3.05 1.50 -17.12
N LEU A 217 -3.62 0.52 -16.43
CA LEU A 217 -2.90 -0.44 -15.61
C LEU A 217 -2.33 -1.61 -16.42
N ASN A 218 -2.33 -1.57 -17.75
CA ASN A 218 -1.72 -2.62 -18.58
C ASN A 218 -0.24 -2.88 -18.26
N MET A 219 0.56 -1.83 -18.00
CA MET A 219 1.96 -2.00 -17.60
C MET A 219 2.07 -2.60 -16.20
N THR A 220 1.21 -2.16 -15.27
CA THR A 220 1.03 -2.73 -13.93
C THR A 220 0.70 -4.22 -14.02
N GLU A 221 -0.25 -4.64 -14.85
CA GLU A 221 -0.56 -6.07 -15.06
C GLU A 221 0.66 -6.87 -15.54
N GLY A 222 1.45 -6.31 -16.46
CA GLY A 222 2.70 -6.90 -16.91
C GLY A 222 3.71 -7.11 -15.77
N VAL A 223 3.89 -6.08 -14.93
CA VAL A 223 4.74 -6.14 -13.72
C VAL A 223 4.24 -7.24 -12.77
N LEU A 224 2.94 -7.28 -12.50
CA LEU A 224 2.30 -8.25 -11.63
C LEU A 224 2.45 -9.70 -12.16
N ARG A 225 2.37 -9.91 -13.47
CA ARG A 225 2.60 -11.22 -14.11
C ARG A 225 4.04 -11.66 -13.98
N ALA A 226 4.99 -10.76 -14.26
CA ALA A 226 6.42 -11.04 -14.15
C ALA A 226 6.80 -11.40 -12.70
N ARG A 227 6.26 -10.68 -11.71
CA ARG A 227 6.46 -10.97 -10.29
C ARG A 227 5.98 -12.37 -9.91
N LYS A 228 4.77 -12.75 -10.31
CA LYS A 228 4.22 -14.09 -10.06
C LYS A 228 5.08 -15.21 -10.69
N GLN A 229 5.61 -14.98 -11.89
CA GLN A 229 6.53 -15.93 -12.54
C GLN A 229 7.86 -16.04 -11.79
N LEU A 230 8.40 -14.91 -11.32
CA LEU A 230 9.62 -14.89 -10.51
C LEU A 230 9.43 -15.65 -9.20
N ASP A 231 8.34 -15.42 -8.47
CA ASP A 231 8.03 -16.11 -7.22
C ASP A 231 7.92 -17.62 -7.41
N ALA A 232 7.23 -18.07 -8.47
CA ALA A 232 7.14 -19.49 -8.81
C ALA A 232 8.52 -20.10 -9.13
N THR A 233 9.36 -19.36 -9.84
CA THR A 233 10.73 -19.78 -10.18
C THR A 233 11.59 -19.91 -8.92
N VAL A 234 11.52 -18.92 -8.03
CA VAL A 234 12.26 -18.91 -6.75
C VAL A 234 11.80 -20.07 -5.85
N SER A 235 10.49 -20.32 -5.77
CA SER A 235 9.94 -21.45 -5.01
C SER A 235 10.45 -22.80 -5.55
N ASN A 236 10.39 -23.00 -6.87
CA ASN A 236 10.91 -24.22 -7.50
C ASN A 236 12.42 -24.41 -7.25
N LEU A 237 13.21 -23.34 -7.33
CA LEU A 237 14.64 -23.41 -7.01
C LEU A 237 14.89 -23.79 -5.54
N LYS A 238 14.12 -23.25 -4.59
CA LYS A 238 14.21 -23.63 -3.17
C LYS A 238 13.92 -25.13 -2.97
N ASP A 239 12.88 -25.65 -3.62
CA ASP A 239 12.52 -27.07 -3.54
C ASP A 239 13.62 -27.97 -4.11
N ARG A 240 14.23 -27.56 -5.23
CA ARG A 240 15.36 -28.27 -5.84
C ARG A 240 16.60 -28.28 -4.96
N ILE A 241 16.90 -27.17 -4.28
CA ILE A 241 18.01 -27.08 -3.32
C ILE A 241 17.76 -28.04 -2.15
N LYS A 242 16.55 -28.02 -1.57
CA LYS A 242 16.16 -28.92 -0.48
C LYS A 242 16.27 -30.39 -0.88
N LEU A 243 15.84 -30.74 -2.09
CA LEU A 243 15.97 -32.10 -2.61
C LEU A 243 17.45 -32.52 -2.79
N ALA A 244 18.30 -31.60 -3.27
CA ALA A 244 19.72 -31.87 -3.43
C ALA A 244 20.41 -32.09 -2.07
N GLU A 245 20.02 -31.34 -1.04
CA GLU A 245 20.50 -31.52 0.34
C GLU A 245 20.11 -32.88 0.91
N LEU A 246 18.87 -33.32 0.70
CA LEU A 246 18.39 -34.65 1.13
C LEU A 246 19.17 -35.78 0.44
N ARG A 247 19.34 -35.70 -0.89
CA ARG A 247 20.15 -36.69 -1.64
C ARG A 247 21.60 -36.74 -1.17
N LYS A 248 22.17 -35.60 -0.80
CA LYS A 248 23.52 -35.56 -0.23
C LYS A 248 23.58 -36.29 1.11
N GLN A 249 22.58 -36.11 1.98
CA GLN A 249 22.51 -36.81 3.26
C GLN A 249 22.34 -38.33 3.07
N GLU A 250 21.48 -38.74 2.14
CA GLU A 250 21.30 -40.15 1.75
C GLU A 250 22.65 -40.77 1.32
N LEU A 251 23.38 -40.12 0.40
CA LEU A 251 24.69 -40.60 -0.05
C LEU A 251 25.71 -40.74 1.09
N GLU A 252 25.75 -39.80 2.04
CA GLU A 252 26.63 -39.90 3.20
C GLU A 252 26.25 -41.06 4.13
N GLN A 253 24.95 -41.31 4.32
CA GLN A 253 24.46 -42.45 5.10
C GLN A 253 24.79 -43.78 4.41
N THR A 254 24.53 -43.90 3.10
CA THR A 254 24.89 -45.09 2.32
C THR A 254 26.39 -45.35 2.36
N LYS A 255 27.22 -44.30 2.23
CA LYS A 255 28.68 -44.42 2.33
C LYS A 255 29.13 -44.92 3.70
N LYS A 256 28.51 -44.43 4.78
CA LYS A 256 28.78 -44.89 6.15
C LYS A 256 28.39 -46.36 6.33
N ALA A 257 27.19 -46.75 5.89
CA ALA A 257 26.72 -48.14 5.94
C ALA A 257 27.64 -49.09 5.16
N LEU A 258 28.09 -48.68 3.97
CA LEU A 258 29.06 -49.46 3.18
C LEU A 258 30.41 -49.61 3.89
N GLN A 259 30.89 -48.57 4.59
CA GLN A 259 32.11 -48.65 5.37
C GLN A 259 31.97 -49.59 6.57
N ASP A 260 30.85 -49.51 7.29
CA ASP A 260 30.54 -50.41 8.41
C ASP A 260 30.45 -51.86 7.93
N CYS A 261 29.82 -52.08 6.78
CA CYS A 261 29.70 -53.41 6.17
C CYS A 261 31.05 -53.97 5.70
N LYS A 262 31.96 -53.13 5.15
CA LYS A 262 33.36 -53.54 4.86
C LYS A 262 34.13 -53.92 6.13
N ASN A 263 34.09 -53.08 7.16
CA ASN A 263 34.73 -53.35 8.45
C ASN A 263 34.17 -54.63 9.09
N TYR A 264 32.89 -54.92 8.88
CA TYR A 264 32.24 -56.14 9.35
C TYR A 264 32.64 -57.36 8.52
N LYS A 265 32.71 -57.28 7.18
CA LYS A 265 33.18 -58.37 6.30
C LYS A 265 34.63 -58.78 6.58
N GLU A 266 35.49 -57.82 6.92
CA GLU A 266 36.85 -58.11 7.40
C GLU A 266 36.86 -58.89 8.73
N LYS A 267 35.77 -58.81 9.51
CA LYS A 267 35.61 -59.51 10.80
C LYS A 267 34.79 -60.79 10.71
N HIS A 268 33.70 -60.86 9.93
CA HIS A 268 32.75 -61.98 9.84
C HIS A 268 31.97 -62.02 8.49
N ASN A 269 31.67 -63.21 7.98
CA ASN A 269 31.50 -63.48 6.54
C ASN A 269 30.09 -63.25 5.88
N ASN A 270 29.05 -62.69 6.51
CA ASN A 270 27.72 -62.48 5.86
C ASN A 270 26.88 -61.33 6.49
N PHE A 271 26.10 -60.55 5.69
CA PHE A 271 25.07 -59.60 6.17
C PHE A 271 24.07 -59.07 5.10
N GLU A 272 22.85 -58.65 5.53
CA GLU A 272 21.73 -57.99 4.80
C GLU A 272 21.39 -56.59 5.40
N TYR A 273 21.05 -55.57 4.60
CA TYR A 273 20.64 -54.24 5.11
C TYR A 273 19.43 -53.64 4.37
N GLU A 274 18.71 -52.75 5.05
CA GLU A 274 17.57 -51.98 4.52
C GLU A 274 17.94 -50.52 4.23
N VAL A 275 17.27 -49.93 3.24
CA VAL A 275 17.39 -48.52 2.84
C VAL A 275 16.00 -47.94 2.62
N ASP A 276 15.76 -46.74 3.14
CA ASP A 276 14.55 -45.97 2.87
C ASP A 276 14.64 -45.30 1.48
N GLU A 277 13.83 -45.76 0.52
CA GLU A 277 13.72 -45.15 -0.81
C GLU A 277 12.70 -43.99 -0.81
N PRO A 278 13.10 -42.76 -1.17
CA PRO A 278 12.17 -41.67 -1.35
C PRO A 278 11.41 -41.80 -2.68
N TYR A 279 10.09 -41.89 -2.61
CA TYR A 279 9.20 -41.82 -3.77
C TYR A 279 8.25 -40.61 -3.69
N LYS A 280 7.59 -40.29 -4.82
CA LYS A 280 6.59 -39.22 -4.94
C LYS A 280 5.23 -39.85 -5.25
N GLU A 281 4.22 -39.60 -4.43
CA GLU A 281 2.83 -39.91 -4.80
C GLU A 281 2.37 -38.97 -5.93
N LEU A 282 1.64 -39.56 -6.89
CA LEU A 282 1.10 -38.93 -8.10
C LEU A 282 -0.14 -38.09 -7.80
#